data_AF-A0A975TKQ3-F1
#
_entry.id   AF-A0A975TKQ3-F1
#
_cell.length_a   1.000
_cell.length_b   1.000
_cell.length_c   1.000
_cell.angle_alpha   90.00
_cell.angle_beta   90.00
_cell.angle_gamma   90.00
#
_symmetry.space_group_name_H-M   'P 1'
#
loop_
_entity.id
_entity.type
_entity.pdbx_description
1 polymer ?
#
loop_
_entity_poly.entity_id
_entity_poly.type
_entity_poly.pdbx_seq_one_letter_code
_entity_poly.pdbx_strand_id
1 'polypeptide(L)'
;MTTLEVDPGPVLRAETYYLPPGPRPGRPAPDWSGIPGAELVYHWIDYRMGRRTPIPTAFVIGAPPVYARINHNRWLGDCANCGTACLVSLTDLRYGCTECKRDWVELIVPSDPGAVEAEMLALPLTRDRNWWHPDDPNNPYTPEPEPEPPAEPEPPTDPEPQP
;
A
#
# COMPACT_ATOMS: atom_id res chain seq x y z
N MET A 1 -13.29 6.02 -35.00
CA MET A 1 -13.60 5.97 -33.55
C MET A 1 -12.40 6.54 -32.82
N THR A 2 -12.46 7.81 -32.46
CA THR A 2 -11.39 8.45 -31.68
C THR A 2 -11.47 7.89 -30.27
N THR A 3 -10.50 7.04 -29.89
CA THR A 3 -10.24 6.75 -28.49
C THR A 3 -9.94 8.09 -27.83
N LEU A 4 -10.89 8.60 -27.04
CA LEU A 4 -10.61 9.65 -26.08
C LEU A 4 -9.48 9.12 -25.21
N GLU A 5 -8.29 9.70 -25.38
CA GLU A 5 -7.19 9.56 -24.43
C GLU A 5 -7.68 10.21 -23.13
N VAL A 6 -8.35 9.41 -22.30
CA VAL A 6 -8.65 9.81 -20.93
C VAL A 6 -7.31 9.77 -20.23
N ASP A 7 -6.73 10.94 -19.99
CA ASP A 7 -5.61 11.08 -19.06
C ASP A 7 -6.04 10.39 -17.75
N PRO A 8 -5.38 9.28 -17.37
CA PRO A 8 -5.80 8.48 -16.23
C PRO A 8 -5.58 9.21 -14.89
N GLY A 9 -4.97 10.40 -14.91
CA GLY A 9 -4.71 11.22 -13.74
C GLY A 9 -3.56 10.66 -12.89
N PRO A 10 -3.13 11.42 -11.86
CA PRO A 10 -2.07 10.99 -10.96
C PRO A 10 -2.47 9.71 -10.21
N VAL A 11 -1.47 8.95 -9.74
CA VAL A 11 -1.71 7.83 -8.84
C VAL A 11 -2.40 8.36 -7.57
N LEU A 12 -3.54 7.76 -7.22
CA LEU A 12 -4.34 8.23 -6.09
C LEU A 12 -3.67 7.87 -4.76
N ARG A 13 -3.73 8.82 -3.83
CA ARG A 13 -3.23 8.73 -2.45
C ARG A 13 -4.36 9.15 -1.49
N ALA A 14 -4.17 8.93 -0.19
CA ALA A 14 -5.14 9.37 0.82
C ALA A 14 -5.50 10.86 0.67
N GLU A 15 -4.49 11.72 0.49
CA GLU A 15 -4.65 13.19 0.44
C GLU A 15 -5.43 13.66 -0.78
N THR A 16 -5.38 12.92 -1.89
CA THR A 16 -6.05 13.31 -3.15
C THR A 16 -7.43 12.69 -3.30
N TYR A 17 -7.71 11.60 -2.57
CA TYR A 17 -8.98 10.89 -2.64
C TYR A 17 -9.94 11.22 -1.49
N TYR A 18 -9.45 11.26 -0.26
CA TYR A 18 -10.27 11.51 0.93
C TYR A 18 -10.45 13.01 1.15
N LEU A 19 -11.25 13.61 0.27
CA LEU A 19 -11.53 15.05 0.28
C LEU A 19 -12.71 15.41 1.21
N PRO A 20 -12.71 16.61 1.80
CA PRO A 20 -13.82 17.11 2.60
C PRO A 20 -15.12 17.19 1.80
N PRO A 21 -16.29 17.25 2.47
CA PRO A 21 -17.53 17.61 1.81
C PRO A 21 -17.37 18.91 1.02
N GLY A 22 -17.93 18.93 -0.19
CA GLY A 22 -18.07 20.16 -0.95
C GLY A 22 -18.91 21.22 -0.19
N PRO A 23 -18.78 22.50 -0.57
CA PRO A 23 -19.53 23.58 0.05
C PRO A 23 -21.04 23.37 -0.11
N ARG A 24 -21.82 23.89 0.85
CA ARG A 24 -23.29 23.91 0.80
C ARG A 24 -23.78 25.36 0.79
N PRO A 25 -25.01 25.65 0.35
CA PRO A 25 -25.58 27.00 0.45
C PRO A 25 -25.46 27.55 1.88
N GLY A 26 -24.75 28.67 2.04
CA GLY A 26 -24.52 29.31 3.34
C GLY A 26 -23.50 28.63 4.26
N ARG A 27 -22.80 27.57 3.82
CA ARG A 27 -21.79 26.87 4.63
C ARG A 27 -20.56 26.51 3.77
N PRO A 28 -19.36 27.07 4.07
CA PRO A 28 -18.15 26.69 3.35
C PRO A 28 -17.81 25.22 3.58
N ALA A 29 -17.00 24.64 2.68
CA ALA A 29 -16.43 23.31 2.88
C ALA A 29 -15.59 23.30 4.18
N PRO A 30 -15.63 22.21 4.97
CA PRO A 30 -14.70 22.06 6.07
C PRO A 30 -13.26 22.06 5.57
N ASP A 31 -12.37 22.68 6.34
CA ASP A 31 -10.94 22.63 6.07
C ASP A 31 -10.34 21.36 6.71
N TRP A 32 -9.82 20.48 5.86
CA TRP A 32 -9.14 19.24 6.27
C TRP A 32 -7.61 19.33 6.10
N SER A 33 -7.06 20.51 5.78
CA SER A 33 -5.62 20.68 5.55
C SER A 33 -4.73 20.38 6.76
N GLY A 34 -5.28 20.48 7.98
CA GLY A 34 -4.59 20.13 9.23
C GLY A 34 -4.79 18.68 9.69
N ILE A 35 -5.55 17.87 8.95
CA ILE A 35 -5.79 16.46 9.32
C ILE A 35 -4.65 15.60 8.78
N PRO A 36 -4.00 14.78 9.61
CA PRO A 36 -2.97 13.85 9.15
C PRO A 36 -3.48 12.88 8.07
N GLY A 37 -2.62 12.53 7.11
CA GLY A 37 -3.00 11.73 5.95
C GLY A 37 -3.67 10.39 6.29
N ALA A 38 -3.17 9.69 7.32
CA ALA A 38 -3.74 8.42 7.76
C ALA A 38 -5.12 8.55 8.43
N GLU A 39 -5.48 9.75 8.88
CA GLU A 39 -6.75 10.03 9.55
C GLU A 39 -7.86 10.42 8.56
N LEU A 40 -7.50 10.88 7.36
CA LEU A 40 -8.46 11.34 6.35
C LEU A 40 -9.54 10.30 6.02
N VAL A 41 -9.19 9.01 5.97
CA VAL A 41 -10.16 7.93 5.71
C VAL A 41 -11.27 7.88 6.76
N TYR A 42 -10.96 8.16 8.03
CA TYR A 42 -11.94 8.14 9.13
C TYR A 42 -12.93 9.31 9.01
N HIS A 43 -12.43 10.50 8.72
CA HIS A 43 -13.27 11.67 8.45
C HIS A 43 -14.12 11.48 7.20
N TRP A 44 -13.55 10.86 6.17
CA TRP A 44 -14.24 10.58 4.92
C TRP A 44 -15.38 9.57 5.10
N ILE A 45 -15.17 8.46 5.81
CA ILE A 45 -16.25 7.48 6.03
C ILE A 45 -17.34 8.01 6.97
N ASP A 46 -17.00 8.83 7.97
CA ASP A 46 -18.00 9.45 8.84
C ASP A 46 -18.90 10.37 8.00
N TYR A 47 -18.29 11.22 7.19
CA TYR A 47 -19.02 12.10 6.29
C TYR A 47 -19.80 11.35 5.19
N ARG A 48 -19.17 10.46 4.44
CA ARG A 48 -19.75 9.83 3.24
C ARG A 48 -20.69 8.68 3.55
N MET A 49 -20.42 7.95 4.64
CA MET A 49 -21.13 6.71 4.98
C MET A 49 -21.87 6.81 6.32
N GLY A 50 -21.71 7.90 7.09
CA GLY A 50 -22.30 8.02 8.43
C GLY A 50 -21.69 7.07 9.45
N ARG A 51 -20.49 6.52 9.16
CA ARG A 51 -19.81 5.57 10.04
C ARG A 51 -18.92 6.32 11.02
N ARG A 52 -19.34 6.37 12.29
CA ARG A 52 -18.57 6.96 13.40
C ARG A 52 -17.46 6.01 13.88
N THR A 53 -16.53 5.68 12.99
CA THR A 53 -15.39 4.83 13.33
C THR A 53 -14.41 5.64 14.18
N PRO A 54 -14.02 5.17 15.37
CA PRO A 54 -13.04 5.88 16.19
C PRO A 54 -11.69 5.93 15.48
N ILE A 55 -11.04 7.10 15.55
CA ILE A 55 -9.67 7.27 15.07
C ILE A 55 -8.74 6.66 16.13
N PRO A 56 -7.84 5.73 15.75
CA PRO A 56 -6.89 5.17 16.69
C PRO A 56 -5.99 6.25 17.30
N THR A 57 -5.54 6.03 18.52
CA THR A 57 -4.68 6.98 19.25
C THR A 57 -3.30 6.40 19.58
N ALA A 58 -3.13 5.09 19.40
CA ALA A 58 -1.91 4.38 19.74
C ALA A 58 -1.52 3.40 18.63
N PHE A 59 -0.24 3.07 18.59
CA PHE A 59 0.27 1.96 17.81
C PHE A 59 0.09 0.63 18.54
N VAL A 60 -0.17 -0.43 17.78
CA VAL A 60 -0.13 -1.80 18.27
C VAL A 60 1.32 -2.26 18.30
N ILE A 61 1.89 -2.35 19.49
CA ILE A 61 3.30 -2.76 19.68
C ILE A 61 3.48 -4.21 19.21
N GLY A 62 4.49 -4.42 18.36
CA GLY A 62 4.84 -5.74 17.84
C GLY A 62 3.87 -6.29 16.78
N ALA A 63 2.89 -5.50 16.33
CA ALA A 63 2.06 -5.89 15.21
C ALA A 63 2.88 -5.90 13.90
N PRO A 64 2.60 -6.84 12.98
CA PRO A 64 3.20 -6.81 11.65
C PRO A 64 2.88 -5.50 10.92
N PRO A 65 3.84 -4.92 10.19
CA PRO A 65 3.60 -3.75 9.37
C PRO A 65 2.65 -4.08 8.21
N VAL A 66 2.14 -3.03 7.57
CA VAL A 66 1.43 -3.12 6.29
C VAL A 66 2.32 -2.55 5.20
N TYR A 67 2.48 -3.28 4.10
CA TYR A 67 3.24 -2.80 2.95
C TYR A 67 2.31 -2.05 2.00
N ALA A 68 2.73 -0.87 1.56
CA ALA A 68 2.03 -0.12 0.54
C ALA A 68 2.19 -0.81 -0.81
N ARG A 69 1.13 -0.80 -1.62
CA ARG A 69 1.14 -1.32 -3.00
C ARG A 69 0.31 -0.40 -3.90
N ILE A 70 0.51 -0.48 -5.21
CA ILE A 70 -0.38 0.16 -6.17
C ILE A 70 -1.31 -0.90 -6.75
N ASN A 71 -2.61 -0.60 -6.78
CA ASN A 71 -3.57 -1.39 -7.55
C ASN A 71 -4.56 -0.52 -8.32
N HIS A 72 -4.48 -0.65 -9.62
CA HIS A 72 -5.23 0.14 -10.59
C HIS A 72 -5.09 1.64 -10.30
N ASN A 73 -3.84 2.12 -10.26
CA ASN A 73 -3.51 3.55 -10.06
C ASN A 73 -3.91 4.14 -8.69
N ARG A 74 -3.93 3.31 -7.64
CA ARG A 74 -4.20 3.72 -6.24
C ARG A 74 -3.17 3.13 -5.31
N TRP A 75 -2.56 3.96 -4.47
CA TRP A 75 -1.78 3.50 -3.33
C TRP A 75 -2.70 2.92 -2.28
N LEU A 76 -2.51 1.65 -1.93
CA LEU A 76 -3.31 0.89 -0.98
C LEU A 76 -2.41 0.24 0.08
N GLY A 77 -2.99 0.03 1.27
CA GLY A 77 -2.49 -0.91 2.26
C GLY A 77 -3.57 -1.95 2.58
N ASP A 78 -3.18 -3.22 2.60
CA ASP A 78 -4.08 -4.32 2.91
C ASP A 78 -4.03 -4.66 4.41
N CYS A 79 -5.18 -4.64 5.06
CA CYS A 79 -5.25 -4.97 6.47
C CYS A 79 -4.97 -6.46 6.67
N ALA A 80 -3.86 -6.80 7.32
CA ALA A 80 -3.53 -8.19 7.63
C ALA A 80 -4.54 -8.90 8.57
N ASN A 81 -5.51 -8.20 9.17
CA ASN A 81 -6.55 -8.82 10.01
C ASN A 81 -7.76 -9.28 9.19
N CYS A 82 -8.24 -8.42 8.30
CA CYS A 82 -9.54 -8.61 7.63
C CYS A 82 -9.47 -8.55 6.10
N GLY A 83 -8.28 -8.34 5.53
CA GLY A 83 -8.05 -8.26 4.08
C GLY A 83 -8.60 -7.00 3.41
N THR A 84 -9.17 -6.05 4.16
CA THR A 84 -9.69 -4.80 3.59
C THR A 84 -8.54 -3.93 3.10
N ALA A 85 -8.64 -3.45 1.87
CA ALA A 85 -7.72 -2.47 1.29
C ALA A 85 -8.23 -1.04 1.55
N CYS A 86 -7.34 -0.15 1.99
CA CYS A 86 -7.63 1.27 2.14
C CYS A 86 -6.58 2.10 1.40
N LEU A 87 -6.97 3.24 0.81
CA LEU A 87 -5.97 4.18 0.31
C LEU A 87 -5.12 4.71 1.46
N VAL A 88 -3.82 4.86 1.21
CA VAL A 88 -2.83 5.24 2.21
C VAL A 88 -2.17 6.57 1.90
N SER A 89 -1.67 7.21 2.95
CA SER A 89 -0.75 8.34 2.86
C SER A 89 0.67 7.83 2.64
N LEU A 90 1.46 8.56 1.87
CA LEU A 90 2.89 8.29 1.71
C LEU A 90 3.77 9.19 2.59
N THR A 91 3.16 10.12 3.32
CA THR A 91 3.84 11.06 4.21
C THR A 91 3.46 10.85 5.68
N ASP A 92 2.31 10.25 5.95
CA ASP A 92 1.87 9.75 7.25
C ASP A 92 1.92 8.21 7.24
N LEU A 93 2.99 7.65 7.79
CA LEU A 93 3.32 6.22 7.73
C LEU A 93 2.54 5.37 8.75
N ARG A 94 1.34 5.80 9.10
CA ARG A 94 0.40 5.05 9.93
C ARG A 94 -0.61 4.33 9.04
N TYR A 95 -0.84 3.07 9.33
CA TYR A 95 -1.96 2.32 8.78
C TYR A 95 -2.93 1.94 9.89
N GLY A 96 -4.21 2.23 9.71
CA GLY A 96 -5.29 1.76 10.55
C GLY A 96 -6.45 1.31 9.68
N CYS A 97 -7.25 0.37 10.18
CA CYS A 97 -8.33 -0.22 9.38
C CYS A 97 -9.69 0.24 9.87
N THR A 98 -10.45 0.90 8.99
CA THR A 98 -11.78 1.39 9.34
C THR A 98 -12.88 0.34 9.33
N GLU A 99 -12.62 -0.84 8.73
CA GLU A 99 -13.58 -1.94 8.66
C GLU A 99 -13.52 -2.80 9.93
N CYS A 100 -12.36 -3.39 10.24
CA CYS A 100 -12.19 -4.18 11.47
C CYS A 100 -11.77 -3.35 12.69
N LYS A 101 -11.63 -2.03 12.54
CA LYS A 101 -11.25 -1.08 13.60
C LYS A 101 -9.88 -1.39 14.22
N ARG A 102 -8.92 -1.81 13.40
CA ARG A 102 -7.53 -2.01 13.83
C ARG A 102 -6.90 -0.66 14.15
N ASP A 103 -6.22 -0.61 15.29
CA ASP A 103 -5.39 0.53 15.70
C ASP A 103 -4.16 0.73 14.77
N TRP A 104 -3.33 1.74 15.05
CA TRP A 104 -2.21 2.06 14.17
C TRP A 104 -1.17 0.94 14.13
N VAL A 105 -0.73 0.60 12.92
CA VAL A 105 0.49 -0.16 12.64
C VAL A 105 1.36 0.65 11.69
N GLU A 106 2.62 0.26 11.57
CA GLU A 106 3.54 0.89 10.63
C GLU A 106 3.10 0.60 9.18
N LEU A 107 3.13 1.62 8.34
CA LEU A 107 3.02 1.52 6.89
C LEU A 107 4.41 1.59 6.27
N ILE A 108 4.81 0.54 5.56
CA ILE A 108 6.06 0.49 4.80
C ILE A 108 5.81 0.99 3.39
N VAL A 109 6.51 2.05 3.02
CA VAL A 109 6.47 2.65 1.68
C VAL A 109 7.83 2.46 1.00
N PRO A 110 7.90 2.42 -0.35
CA PRO A 110 9.20 2.38 -1.02
C PRO A 110 10.03 3.63 -0.70
N SER A 111 11.35 3.51 -0.82
CA SER A 111 12.28 4.62 -0.60
C SER A 111 12.07 5.79 -1.56
N ASP A 112 11.59 5.52 -2.77
CA ASP A 112 11.24 6.53 -3.77
C ASP A 112 9.84 6.23 -4.35
N PRO A 113 8.77 6.71 -3.71
CA PRO A 113 7.42 6.54 -4.25
C PRO A 113 7.21 7.28 -5.58
N GLY A 114 7.97 8.35 -5.85
CA GLY A 114 7.88 9.11 -7.09
C GLY A 114 8.35 8.31 -8.30
N ALA A 115 9.45 7.56 -8.15
CA ALA A 115 9.91 6.63 -9.18
C ALA A 115 8.88 5.53 -9.47
N VAL A 116 8.28 4.95 -8.43
CA VAL A 116 7.23 3.93 -8.57
C VAL A 116 6.00 4.49 -9.29
N GLU A 117 5.58 5.70 -8.95
CA GLU A 117 4.47 6.35 -9.64
C GLU A 117 4.78 6.66 -11.10
N ALA A 118 6.01 7.12 -11.41
CA ALA A 118 6.43 7.36 -12.78
C ALA A 118 6.43 6.06 -13.61
N GLU A 119 6.91 4.96 -13.04
CA GLU A 119 6.84 3.62 -13.65
C GLU A 119 5.38 3.22 -13.95
N MET A 120 4.48 3.39 -12.98
CA MET A 120 3.07 3.07 -13.18
C MET A 120 2.40 3.97 -14.20
N LEU A 121 2.73 5.26 -14.22
CA LEU A 121 2.18 6.22 -15.18
C LEU A 121 2.66 5.97 -16.61
N ALA A 122 3.81 5.32 -16.80
CA ALA A 122 4.28 4.88 -18.12
C ALA A 122 3.42 3.75 -18.72
N LEU A 123 2.63 3.04 -17.91
CA LEU A 123 1.69 2.03 -18.40
C LEU A 123 0.41 2.70 -18.94
N PRO A 124 -0.02 2.38 -20.18
CA PRO A 124 -1.10 3.09 -20.85
C PRO A 124 -2.48 2.82 -20.23
N LEU A 125 -2.70 1.62 -19.70
CA LEU A 125 -4.00 1.22 -19.14
C LEU A 125 -3.93 1.18 -17.62
N THR A 126 -4.85 1.90 -16.97
CA THR A 126 -4.98 1.92 -15.50
C THR A 126 -5.07 0.53 -14.87
N ARG A 127 -5.74 -0.42 -15.53
CA ARG A 127 -5.88 -1.80 -15.02
C ARG A 127 -4.54 -2.54 -14.90
N ASP A 128 -3.55 -2.15 -15.69
CA ASP A 128 -2.23 -2.78 -15.71
C ASP A 128 -1.29 -2.15 -14.67
N ARG A 129 -1.68 -1.01 -14.08
CA ARG A 129 -0.92 -0.30 -13.05
C ARG A 129 -1.02 -0.99 -11.70
N ASN A 130 -0.22 -2.02 -11.54
CA ASN A 130 -0.10 -2.81 -10.32
C ASN A 130 1.36 -2.88 -9.93
N TRP A 131 1.66 -2.54 -8.68
CA TRP A 131 3.00 -2.58 -8.12
C TRP A 131 2.92 -3.13 -6.71
N TRP A 132 3.88 -3.96 -6.32
CA TRP A 132 3.99 -4.53 -4.97
C TRP A 132 5.33 -4.14 -4.37
N HIS A 133 5.35 -3.88 -3.07
CA HIS A 133 6.60 -3.67 -2.35
C HIS A 133 7.47 -4.94 -2.46
N PRO A 134 8.78 -4.83 -2.76
CA PRO A 134 9.65 -6.00 -2.88
C PRO A 134 9.67 -6.86 -1.62
N ASP A 135 9.65 -6.22 -0.44
CA ASP A 135 9.65 -6.89 0.86
C ASP A 135 8.25 -7.33 1.35
N ASP A 136 7.18 -7.11 0.57
CA ASP A 136 5.84 -7.57 0.97
C ASP A 136 5.79 -9.11 0.88
N PRO A 137 5.53 -9.84 1.99
CA PRO A 137 5.44 -11.30 1.95
C PRO A 137 4.28 -11.83 1.09
N ASN A 138 3.32 -10.97 0.72
CA ASN A 138 2.22 -11.32 -0.17
C ASN A 138 2.49 -10.96 -1.64
N ASN A 139 3.67 -10.43 -1.96
CA ASN A 139 4.03 -10.06 -3.33
C ASN A 139 3.99 -11.29 -4.25
N PRO A 140 3.11 -11.35 -5.27
CA PRO A 140 3.00 -12.50 -6.15
C PRO A 140 4.15 -12.59 -7.16
N TYR A 141 5.02 -11.58 -7.22
CA TYR A 141 6.13 -11.46 -8.17
C TYR A 141 7.50 -11.72 -7.52
N THR A 142 7.56 -12.40 -6.36
CA THR A 142 8.83 -12.78 -5.73
C THR A 142 9.68 -13.59 -6.72
N PRO A 143 10.92 -13.16 -7.02
CA PRO A 143 11.81 -13.94 -7.89
C PRO A 143 12.04 -15.32 -7.29
N GLU A 144 12.06 -16.37 -8.13
CA GLU A 144 12.54 -17.67 -7.69
C GLU A 144 14.00 -17.52 -7.22
N PRO A 145 14.38 -18.14 -6.09
CA PRO A 145 15.76 -18.12 -5.66
C PRO A 145 16.64 -18.70 -6.77
N GLU A 146 17.75 -18.03 -7.06
CA GLU A 146 18.73 -18.51 -8.03
C GLU A 146 19.16 -19.93 -7.61
N PRO A 147 19.22 -20.91 -8.53
CA PRO A 147 19.61 -22.26 -8.18
C PRO A 147 21.00 -22.25 -7.56
N GLU A 148 21.16 -22.92 -6.40
CA GLU A 148 22.45 -23.03 -5.75
C GLU A 148 23.47 -23.59 -6.76
N PRO A 149 24.70 -23.03 -6.81
CA PRO A 149 25.75 -23.59 -7.66
C PRO A 149 25.91 -25.07 -7.32
N PRO A 150 26.13 -25.94 -8.32
CA PRO A 150 26.26 -27.37 -8.09
C PRO A 150 27.33 -27.60 -7.02
N ALA A 151 26.99 -28.41 -6.01
CA ALA A 151 27.92 -28.80 -4.95
C ALA A 151 29.23 -29.25 -5.57
N GLU A 152 30.35 -28.70 -5.09
CA GLU A 152 31.67 -29.16 -5.50
C GLU A 152 31.74 -30.68 -5.27
N PRO A 153 32.24 -31.47 -6.23
CA PRO A 153 32.35 -32.90 -6.05
C PRO A 153 33.20 -33.18 -4.81
N GLU A 154 32.67 -33.99 -3.90
CA GLU A 154 33.40 -34.41 -2.71
C GLU A 154 34.76 -35.00 -3.13
N PRO A 155 35.86 -34.64 -2.46
CA PRO A 155 37.16 -35.20 -2.77
C PRO A 155 37.09 -36.74 -2.66
N PRO A 156 37.77 -37.47 -3.55
CA PRO A 156 37.74 -38.92 -3.55
C PRO A 156 38.14 -39.43 -2.16
N THR A 157 37.26 -40.21 -1.55
CA THR A 157 37.57 -40.95 -0.33
C THR A 157 38.61 -42.00 -0.70
N ASP A 158 39.83 -41.85 -0.18
CA ASP A 158 40.87 -42.85 -0.34
C ASP A 158 40.35 -44.21 0.15
N PRO A 159 40.52 -45.30 -0.63
CA PRO A 159 40.05 -46.61 -0.22
C PRO A 159 40.79 -47.04 1.05
N GLU A 160 40.01 -47.43 2.06
CA GLU A 160 40.49 -47.97 3.32
C GLU A 160 41.40 -49.19 3.04
N PRO A 161 42.63 -49.25 3.60
CA PRO A 161 43.51 -50.38 3.37
C PRO A 161 42.89 -51.65 3.96
N GLN A 162 42.59 -52.63 3.10
CA GLN A 162 42.10 -53.93 3.54
C GLN A 162 43.23 -54.72 4.26
N PRO A 163 42.91 -55.46 5.33
CA PRO A 163 43.89 -56.20 6.14
C PRO A 163 44.48 -57.44 5.44
#